data_AF-A0A6P0R2L7-F1
#
_entry.id   AF-A0A6P0R2L7-F1
#
_cell.length_a   1.000
_cell.length_b   1.000
_cell.length_c   1.000
_cell.angle_alpha   90.00
_cell.angle_beta   90.00
_cell.angle_gamma   90.00
#
_symmetry.space_group_name_H-M   'P 1'
#
loop_
_entity.id
_entity.type
_entity.pdbx_description
1 polymer ?
#
loop_
_entity_poly.entity_id
_entity_poly.type
_entity_poly.pdbx_seq_one_letter_code
_entity_poly.pdbx_strand_id
1 'polypeptide(L)'
;MKTKTLQKLPIVDVSCLYEPGNVEEKVRLAFLMRKLCIDTGFFYVVNTKVPNELILKAFEQSKLFFSQAFEEKMKISMKKYSKCFRGYSPIFG
;
A
#
# COMPACT_ATOMS: atom_id res chain seq x y z
N MET A 1 16.76 24.40 4.90
CA MET A 1 16.37 22.97 4.85
C MET A 1 17.10 22.34 3.66
N LYS A 2 18.05 21.42 3.87
CA LYS A 2 18.80 20.80 2.76
C LYS A 2 17.94 19.68 2.16
N THR A 3 17.42 19.86 0.96
CA THR A 3 16.76 18.80 0.19
C THR A 3 17.82 17.80 -0.26
N LYS A 4 17.80 16.61 0.33
CA LYS A 4 18.65 15.49 -0.11
C LYS A 4 17.96 14.85 -1.31
N THR A 5 18.49 15.06 -2.51
CA THR A 5 17.95 14.45 -3.74
C THR A 5 18.12 12.93 -3.66
N LEU A 6 17.03 12.20 -3.44
CA LEU A 6 17.02 10.74 -3.49
C LEU A 6 17.06 10.31 -4.96
N GLN A 7 18.19 9.77 -5.39
CA GLN A 7 18.33 9.26 -6.77
C GLN A 7 17.50 7.99 -7.00
N LYS A 8 17.19 7.20 -5.95
CA LYS A 8 16.30 6.04 -5.96
C LYS A 8 15.64 5.86 -4.59
N LEU A 9 14.37 5.45 -4.56
CA LEU A 9 13.69 5.09 -3.31
C LEU A 9 14.28 3.79 -2.74
N PRO A 10 14.51 3.71 -1.42
CA PRO A 10 15.00 2.48 -0.78
C PRO A 10 14.04 1.31 -0.98
N ILE A 11 14.60 0.10 -1.11
CA ILE A 11 13.85 -1.17 -1.11
C ILE A 11 14.22 -1.91 0.17
N VAL A 12 13.21 -2.31 0.94
CA VAL A 12 13.36 -2.96 2.25
C VAL A 12 12.86 -4.39 2.18
N ASP A 13 13.73 -5.34 2.49
CA ASP A 13 13.37 -6.75 2.66
C ASP A 13 12.78 -6.97 4.07
N VAL A 14 11.60 -7.57 4.14
CA VAL A 14 10.90 -7.85 5.41
C VAL A 14 10.74 -9.35 5.69
N SER A 15 11.46 -10.22 4.97
CA SER A 15 11.42 -11.68 5.15
C SER A 15 11.65 -12.10 6.62
N CYS A 16 12.57 -11.41 7.32
CA CYS A 16 12.90 -11.71 8.72
C CYS A 16 11.70 -11.58 9.68
N LEU A 17 10.66 -10.81 9.34
CA LEU A 17 9.44 -10.71 10.15
C LEU A 17 8.71 -12.05 10.27
N TYR A 18 8.90 -12.93 9.30
CA TYR A 18 8.18 -14.19 9.18
C TYR A 18 8.98 -15.41 9.67
N GLU A 19 10.25 -15.22 10.00
CA GLU A 19 11.14 -16.26 10.49
C GLU A 19 11.05 -16.38 12.03
N PRO A 20 11.01 -17.61 12.57
CA PRO A 20 11.15 -17.83 14.00
C PRO A 20 12.58 -17.55 14.47
N GLY A 21 12.74 -17.05 15.70
CA GLY A 21 14.05 -16.96 16.37
C GLY A 21 14.97 -15.78 15.97
N ASN A 22 14.64 -15.01 14.94
CA ASN A 22 15.53 -13.94 14.44
C ASN A 22 15.25 -12.57 15.07
N VAL A 23 15.51 -12.41 16.38
CA VAL A 23 15.23 -11.15 17.11
C VAL A 23 16.15 -10.01 16.67
N GLU A 24 17.43 -10.30 16.44
CA GLU A 24 18.43 -9.28 16.08
C GLU A 24 18.12 -8.62 14.73
N GLU A 25 17.81 -9.41 13.69
CA GLU A 25 17.45 -8.84 12.38
C GLU A 25 16.12 -8.09 12.42
N LYS A 26 15.17 -8.51 13.27
CA LYS A 26 13.92 -7.76 13.50
C LYS A 26 14.21 -6.38 14.11
N VAL A 27 15.12 -6.32 15.08
CA VAL A 27 15.56 -5.04 15.70
C VAL A 27 16.28 -4.17 14.67
N ARG A 28 17.18 -4.74 13.87
CA ARG A 28 17.87 -4.04 12.79
C ARG A 28 16.90 -3.47 11.75
N LEU A 29 15.93 -4.27 11.31
CA LEU A 29 14.88 -3.84 10.40
C LEU A 29 14.05 -2.70 11.00
N ALA A 30 13.70 -2.77 12.29
CA ALA A 30 12.95 -1.71 12.96
C ALA A 30 13.71 -0.37 12.99
N PHE A 31 15.02 -0.39 13.29
CA PHE A 31 15.85 0.82 13.24
C PHE A 31 15.99 1.38 11.83
N LEU A 32 16.15 0.51 10.83
CA LEU A 32 16.18 0.91 9.43
C LEU A 32 14.87 1.58 9.02
N MET A 33 13.72 0.95 9.28
CA MET A 33 12.40 1.50 8.96
C MET A 33 12.18 2.85 9.66
N ARG A 34 12.56 2.97 10.95
CA ARG A 34 12.50 4.24 11.68
C ARG A 34 13.30 5.33 10.95
N LYS A 35 14.53 5.04 10.56
CA LYS A 35 15.38 6.00 9.84
C LYS A 35 14.76 6.40 8.51
N LEU A 36 14.23 5.45 7.73
CA LEU A 36 13.60 5.72 6.45
C LEU A 36 12.32 6.57 6.59
N CYS A 37 11.49 6.29 7.59
CA CYS A 37 10.31 7.10 7.89
C CYS A 37 10.67 8.56 8.24
N ILE A 38 11.76 8.79 8.98
CA ILE A 38 12.18 10.14 9.39
C ILE A 38 12.90 10.88 8.25
N ASP A 39 13.83 10.22 7.58
CA ASP A 39 14.73 10.87 6.62
C ASP A 39 14.09 11.01 5.22
N THR A 40 13.26 10.03 4.82
CA THR A 40 12.71 9.92 3.45
C THR A 40 11.18 9.96 3.40
N GLY A 41 10.51 9.36 4.38
CA GLY A 41 9.04 9.25 4.44
C GLY A 41 8.44 8.16 3.54
N PHE A 42 9.23 7.55 2.64
CA PHE A 42 8.78 6.51 1.71
C PHE A 42 9.87 5.47 1.41
N PHE A 43 9.45 4.23 1.15
CA PHE A 43 10.31 3.13 0.69
C PHE A 43 9.43 2.01 0.11
N TYR A 44 10.02 1.15 -0.73
CA TYR A 44 9.39 -0.08 -1.19
C TYR A 44 9.64 -1.21 -0.21
N VAL A 45 8.71 -2.15 -0.15
CA VAL A 45 8.84 -3.38 0.65
C VAL A 45 8.79 -4.59 -0.27
N VAL A 46 9.67 -5.56 -0.05
CA VAL A 46 9.75 -6.82 -0.81
C VAL A 46 9.74 -8.03 0.13
N ASN A 47 9.54 -9.23 -0.43
CA ASN A 47 9.45 -10.48 0.34
C ASN A 47 8.34 -10.49 1.40
N THR A 48 7.21 -9.85 1.08
CA THR A 48 5.98 -9.98 1.88
C THR A 48 5.33 -11.35 1.69
N LYS A 49 4.44 -11.74 2.60
CA LYS A 49 3.63 -12.96 2.47
C LYS A 49 2.42 -12.85 1.54
N VAL A 50 2.25 -11.74 0.82
CA VAL A 50 1.13 -11.57 -0.11
C VAL A 50 1.47 -12.24 -1.45
N PRO A 51 0.73 -13.27 -1.89
CA PRO A 51 1.01 -13.93 -3.16
C PRO A 51 0.80 -12.99 -4.36
N ASN A 52 1.70 -13.02 -5.33
CA ASN A 52 1.59 -12.20 -6.55
C ASN A 52 0.29 -12.44 -7.31
N GLU A 53 -0.19 -13.69 -7.36
CA GLU A 53 -1.46 -14.02 -8.02
C GLU A 53 -2.66 -13.32 -7.36
N LEU A 54 -2.66 -13.20 -6.02
CA LEU A 54 -3.72 -12.49 -5.30
C LEU A 54 -3.72 -11.00 -5.64
N ILE A 55 -2.53 -10.39 -5.74
CA ILE A 55 -2.37 -8.99 -6.15
C ILE A 55 -2.91 -8.78 -7.56
N LEU A 56 -2.53 -9.65 -8.50
CA LEU A 56 -2.99 -9.57 -9.90
C LEU A 56 -4.52 -9.72 -10.01
N LYS A 57 -5.12 -10.68 -9.29
CA LYS A 57 -6.59 -10.85 -9.23
C LYS A 57 -7.28 -9.62 -8.65
N ALA A 58 -6.73 -9.01 -7.60
CA ALA A 58 -7.29 -7.78 -7.02
C ALA A 58 -7.26 -6.61 -8.03
N PHE A 59 -6.17 -6.45 -8.79
CA PHE A 59 -6.11 -5.44 -9.86
C PHE A 59 -7.09 -5.72 -10.99
N GLU A 60 -7.29 -6.98 -11.36
CA GLU A 60 -8.29 -7.37 -12.36
C GLU A 60 -9.71 -7.01 -11.91
N GLN A 61 -10.09 -7.38 -10.69
CA GLN A 61 -11.41 -7.03 -10.14
C GLN A 61 -11.61 -5.52 -10.04
N SER A 62 -10.57 -4.77 -9.67
CA SER A 62 -10.61 -3.30 -9.68
C SER A 62 -10.89 -2.76 -11.09
N LYS A 63 -10.16 -3.23 -12.11
CA LYS A 63 -10.39 -2.84 -13.52
C LYS A 63 -11.80 -3.15 -13.99
N LEU A 64 -12.30 -4.36 -13.68
CA LEU A 64 -13.66 -4.77 -14.01
C LEU A 64 -14.69 -3.84 -13.38
N PHE A 65 -14.57 -3.54 -12.09
CA PHE A 65 -15.46 -2.59 -11.43
C PHE A 65 -15.42 -1.20 -12.09
N PHE A 66 -14.23 -0.63 -12.32
CA PHE A 66 -14.12 0.71 -12.88
C PHE A 66 -14.52 0.81 -14.37
N SER A 67 -14.52 -0.30 -15.11
CA SER A 67 -15.04 -0.40 -16.48
C SER A 67 -16.57 -0.35 -16.58
N GLN A 68 -17.30 -0.55 -15.48
CA GLN A 68 -18.75 -0.42 -15.47
C GLN A 68 -19.19 1.01 -15.77
N ALA A 69 -20.42 1.14 -16.27
CA ALA A 69 -21.07 2.43 -16.48
C ALA A 69 -21.08 3.26 -15.20
N PHE A 70 -21.10 4.59 -15.36
CA PHE A 70 -21.05 5.51 -14.22
C PHE A 70 -22.22 5.29 -13.26
N GLU A 71 -23.41 5.06 -13.81
CA GLU A 71 -24.66 4.85 -13.08
C GLU A 71 -24.58 3.61 -12.19
N GLU A 72 -23.99 2.53 -12.69
CA GLU A 72 -23.78 1.28 -11.93
C GLU A 72 -22.86 1.51 -10.73
N LYS A 73 -21.72 2.19 -10.94
CA LYS A 73 -20.79 2.53 -9.85
C LYS A 73 -21.43 3.47 -8.81
N MET A 74 -22.29 4.38 -9.25
CA MET A 74 -22.99 5.32 -8.38
C MET A 74 -24.07 4.69 -7.48
N LYS A 75 -24.52 3.46 -7.76
CA LYS A 75 -25.43 2.71 -6.86
C LYS A 75 -24.84 2.50 -5.47
N ILE A 76 -23.51 2.47 -5.37
CA ILE A 76 -22.78 2.35 -4.10
C ILE A 76 -22.08 3.66 -3.71
N SER A 77 -22.62 4.81 -4.10
CA SER A 77 -22.03 6.13 -3.82
C SER A 77 -21.72 6.31 -2.33
N MET A 78 -20.45 6.60 -2.03
CA MET A 78 -19.99 6.89 -0.68
C MET A 78 -20.68 8.14 -0.12
N LYS A 79 -20.82 9.18 -0.93
CA LYS A 79 -21.45 10.46 -0.55
C LYS A 79 -22.95 10.30 -0.22
N LYS A 80 -23.67 9.44 -0.95
CA LYS A 80 -25.13 9.28 -0.80
C LYS A 80 -25.52 8.28 0.28
N TYR A 81 -24.82 7.15 0.39
CA TYR A 81 -25.29 6.00 1.16
C TYR A 81 -24.39 5.63 2.34
N SER A 82 -23.18 6.19 2.44
CA SER A 82 -22.22 5.73 3.43
C SER A 82 -22.47 6.30 4.82
N LYS A 83 -22.44 5.42 5.82
CA LYS A 83 -22.38 5.80 7.25
C LYS A 83 -20.96 5.72 7.81
N CYS A 84 -19.99 5.26 7.01
CA CYS A 84 -18.69 4.80 7.51
C CYS A 84 -17.58 4.86 6.44
N PHE A 85 -17.62 5.86 5.54
CA PHE A 85 -16.60 6.11 4.50
C PHE A 85 -16.30 4.92 3.58
N ARG A 86 -17.35 4.16 3.25
CA ARG A 86 -17.35 3.07 2.25
C ARG A 86 -18.22 3.40 1.06
N GLY A 87 -17.76 3.05 -0.14
CA GLY A 87 -18.49 3.20 -1.39
C GLY A 87 -17.66 3.82 -2.51
N TYR A 88 -18.28 4.02 -3.67
CA TYR A 88 -17.66 4.69 -4.81
C TYR A 88 -17.63 6.21 -4.62
N SER A 89 -16.49 6.82 -4.95
CA SER A 89 -16.34 8.27 -5.03
C SER A 89 -15.88 8.63 -6.44
N PRO A 90 -16.64 9.45 -7.19
CA PRO A 90 -16.21 9.92 -8.50
C PRO A 90 -15.08 10.96 -8.38
N ILE A 91 -14.34 11.15 -9.46
CA ILE A 91 -13.36 12.24 -9.56
C ILE A 91 -14.13 13.57 -9.47
N PHE A 92 -13.66 14.50 -8.64
CA PHE A 92 -14.27 15.81 -8.36
C PHE A 92 -15.59 15.84 -7.55
N GLY A 93 -16.04 14.69 -7.01
CA GLY A 93 -16.96 14.62 -5.85
C GLY A 93 -18.44 14.95 -6.07
#